data_AF-A0A9R0IQ24-F1
#
_entry.id   AF-A0A9R0IQ24-F1
#
_cell.length_a   1.000
_cell.length_b   1.000
_cell.length_c   1.000
_cell.angle_alpha   90.00
_cell.angle_beta   90.00
_cell.angle_gamma   90.00
#
_symmetry.space_group_name_H-M   'P 1'
#
loop_
_entity.id
_entity.type
_entity.pdbx_description
1 polymer ?
#
loop_
_entity_poly.entity_id
_entity_poly.type
_entity_poly.pdbx_seq_one_letter_code
_entity_poly.pdbx_strand_id
1 'polypeptide(L)'
;MCEILSNLWRWLCLMPKNETPTSDDDDPNYKTFPHVKKQIESDSIDISDHHVEPISFSSGSTNTEDNIHTSTSHIVVDLSSGCAEDAKTTNAKGKEQPVIDIDCGNQELIPEVVFEEIVTPLISVRRIGPYTSAQRILLVGEGDFSFSASLAVAFGASAANITATSLNTKKYLIKNYGQFVTNKAELETRCSTVLHGVDVTKMLRHPVLGSMVFDRIIFNFPHALNCVATYTKPLPHQKLIREFLLNAKEMIGEGGEIHITSKSNGVYLEWDIPKIGSVIGIKLIQQVKFKRSKYPGYSPKYACDDEDFDCNPSKTYKFGKVTLFR
;
A
#
# COMPACT_ATOMS: atom_id res chain seq x y z
N MET A 1 6.90 0.93 16.69
CA MET A 1 5.63 1.68 16.69
C MET A 1 4.63 1.14 15.66
N CYS A 2 5.05 0.85 14.42
CA CYS A 2 4.17 0.26 13.39
C CYS A 2 3.59 -1.12 13.74
N GLU A 3 4.37 -2.04 14.32
CA GLU A 3 3.85 -3.35 14.78
C GLU A 3 2.81 -3.22 15.90
N ILE A 4 3.01 -2.29 16.82
CA ILE A 4 2.09 -2.05 17.95
C ILE A 4 0.75 -1.51 17.44
N LEU A 5 0.76 -0.58 16.48
CA LEU A 5 -0.46 -0.05 15.85
C LEU A 5 -1.16 -1.07 14.95
N SER A 6 -0.40 -1.90 14.23
CA SER A 6 -0.94 -3.01 13.44
C SER A 6 -1.63 -4.04 14.33
N ASN A 7 -1.00 -4.42 15.43
CA ASN A 7 -1.57 -5.35 16.41
C ASN A 7 -2.77 -4.75 17.14
N LEU A 8 -2.74 -3.45 17.45
CA LEU A 8 -3.88 -2.75 18.08
C LEU A 8 -5.08 -2.64 17.12
N TRP A 9 -4.85 -2.37 15.83
CA TRP A 9 -5.91 -2.38 14.82
C TRP A 9 -6.52 -3.78 14.65
N ARG A 10 -5.68 -4.81 14.62
CA ARG A 10 -6.09 -6.21 14.54
C ARG A 10 -6.90 -6.65 15.78
N TRP A 11 -6.55 -6.12 16.95
CA TRP A 11 -7.26 -6.34 18.22
C TRP A 11 -8.60 -5.59 18.28
N LEU A 12 -8.64 -4.32 17.85
CA LEU A 12 -9.87 -3.51 17.82
C LEU A 12 -10.90 -4.02 16.79
N CYS A 13 -10.46 -4.66 15.70
CA CYS A 13 -11.35 -5.27 14.70
C CYS A 13 -11.84 -6.69 15.05
N LEU A 14 -11.30 -7.33 16.09
CA LEU A 14 -11.63 -8.71 16.50
C LEU A 14 -12.24 -8.77 17.90
N MET A 15 -13.27 -7.98 18.16
CA MET A 15 -14.20 -8.27 19.26
C MET A 15 -15.37 -9.09 18.70
N PRO A 16 -15.42 -10.42 18.92
CA PRO A 16 -16.51 -11.24 18.43
C PRO A 16 -17.77 -10.99 19.26
N LYS A 17 -18.90 -10.78 18.60
CA LYS A 17 -20.17 -11.26 19.15
C LYS A 17 -20.13 -12.79 19.02
N ASN A 18 -20.33 -13.49 20.13
CA ASN A 18 -20.28 -14.94 20.27
C ASN A 18 -20.86 -15.69 19.06
N GLU A 19 -19.99 -16.25 18.22
CA GLU A 19 -20.30 -17.39 17.36
C GLU A 19 -19.08 -18.31 17.34
N THR A 20 -19.34 -19.60 17.54
CA THR A 20 -18.37 -20.70 17.57
C THR A 20 -17.61 -20.83 16.25
N PRO A 21 -16.33 -21.23 16.26
CA PRO A 21 -15.51 -21.27 15.05
C PRO A 21 -15.94 -22.43 14.14
N THR A 22 -16.46 -22.10 12.96
CA THR A 22 -16.52 -23.02 11.83
C THR A 22 -15.24 -22.89 11.01
N SER A 23 -14.67 -24.04 10.64
CA SER A 23 -13.49 -24.16 9.78
C SER A 23 -13.83 -23.69 8.37
N ASP A 24 -13.42 -22.47 8.03
CA ASP A 24 -13.55 -21.91 6.68
C ASP A 24 -12.28 -22.17 5.86
N ASP A 25 -12.20 -23.34 5.26
CA ASP A 25 -11.41 -23.61 4.05
C ASP A 25 -12.27 -24.54 3.19
N ASP A 26 -13.15 -23.94 2.38
CA ASP A 26 -13.69 -24.44 1.11
C ASP A 26 -15.05 -23.77 0.84
N ASP A 27 -15.04 -22.57 0.24
CA ASP A 27 -16.19 -22.09 -0.54
C ASP A 27 -16.07 -22.66 -1.97
N PRO A 28 -16.89 -23.64 -2.36
CA PRO A 28 -16.77 -24.32 -3.65
C PRO A 28 -17.24 -23.46 -4.84
N ASN A 29 -17.69 -22.22 -4.63
CA ASN A 29 -18.22 -21.38 -5.70
C ASN A 29 -17.21 -20.43 -6.36
N TYR A 30 -15.93 -20.46 -5.98
CA TYR A 30 -14.90 -19.67 -6.68
C TYR A 30 -14.30 -20.46 -7.83
N LYS A 31 -14.78 -20.19 -9.06
CA LYS A 31 -14.20 -20.77 -10.28
C LYS A 31 -12.77 -20.23 -10.49
N THR A 32 -11.77 -21.03 -10.11
CA THR A 32 -10.42 -20.91 -10.67
C THR A 32 -10.47 -21.20 -12.17
N PHE A 33 -10.06 -20.22 -12.99
CA PHE A 33 -10.01 -20.39 -14.44
C PHE A 33 -8.81 -21.28 -14.83
N PRO A 34 -9.01 -22.33 -15.64
CA PRO A 34 -7.93 -23.20 -16.06
C PRO A 34 -6.99 -22.51 -17.04
N HIS A 35 -5.70 -22.79 -16.90
CA HIS A 35 -4.63 -22.35 -17.79
C HIS A 35 -4.45 -23.39 -18.91
N VAL A 36 -4.60 -22.98 -20.18
CA VAL A 36 -4.26 -23.82 -21.34
C VAL A 36 -2.96 -23.28 -21.91
N LYS A 37 -1.88 -24.07 -21.80
CA LYS A 37 -0.61 -23.81 -22.49
C LYS A 37 -0.85 -23.97 -23.99
N LYS A 38 -0.54 -22.95 -24.78
CA LYS A 38 -0.41 -23.10 -26.24
C LYS A 38 0.87 -23.89 -26.53
N GLN A 39 0.72 -25.06 -27.15
CA GLN A 39 1.78 -25.65 -27.97
C GLN A 39 1.98 -24.73 -29.18
N ILE A 40 3.22 -24.31 -29.40
CA ILE A 40 3.62 -23.61 -30.62
C ILE A 40 4.05 -24.70 -31.59
N GLU A 41 3.25 -24.93 -32.63
CA GLU A 41 3.69 -25.63 -33.83
C GLU A 41 4.67 -24.73 -34.59
N SER A 42 5.83 -25.30 -34.90
CA SER A 42 6.94 -24.67 -35.58
C SER A 42 6.70 -24.65 -37.08
N ASP A 43 6.44 -23.47 -37.64
CA ASP A 43 6.65 -23.21 -39.06
C ASP A 43 7.99 -22.51 -39.25
N SER A 44 8.89 -23.23 -39.90
CA SER A 44 10.23 -22.88 -40.31
C SER A 44 10.26 -21.72 -41.30
N ILE A 45 11.05 -20.68 -41.00
CA ILE A 45 11.58 -19.76 -42.01
C ILE A 45 13.09 -19.70 -41.85
N ASP A 46 13.74 -20.15 -42.91
CA ASP A 46 15.17 -20.18 -43.19
C ASP A 46 15.61 -18.81 -43.72
N ILE A 47 16.60 -18.18 -43.08
CA ILE A 47 17.48 -17.18 -43.72
C ILE A 47 18.90 -17.38 -43.17
N SER A 48 19.75 -17.91 -44.04
CA SER A 48 21.19 -18.02 -43.94
C SER A 48 21.91 -16.68 -44.16
N ASP A 49 23.13 -16.63 -43.61
CA ASP A 49 24.30 -15.80 -43.94
C ASP A 49 24.39 -14.34 -43.46
N HIS A 50 25.21 -14.12 -42.41
CA HIS A 50 26.57 -13.57 -42.59
C HIS A 50 27.49 -13.79 -41.37
N HIS A 51 28.73 -14.19 -41.68
CA HIS A 51 29.90 -14.54 -40.86
C HIS A 51 30.60 -13.26 -40.31
N VAL A 52 31.04 -13.20 -39.03
CA VAL A 52 32.46 -13.35 -38.52
C VAL A 52 33.34 -12.10 -38.82
N GLU A 53 34.07 -11.42 -37.92
CA GLU A 53 34.71 -11.77 -36.62
C GLU A 53 35.26 -10.50 -35.86
N PRO A 54 36.12 -10.57 -34.79
CA PRO A 54 36.07 -9.68 -33.62
C PRO A 54 37.35 -8.82 -33.41
N ILE A 55 37.33 -7.86 -32.48
CA ILE A 55 38.59 -7.24 -31.98
C ILE A 55 38.53 -6.97 -30.46
N SER A 56 39.70 -7.15 -29.86
CA SER A 56 40.14 -7.39 -28.48
C SER A 56 40.35 -6.17 -27.55
N PHE A 57 40.31 -6.48 -26.23
CA PHE A 57 41.10 -5.99 -25.08
C PHE A 57 41.73 -4.58 -25.04
N SER A 58 41.55 -3.89 -23.91
CA SER A 58 42.65 -3.23 -23.19
C SER A 58 42.30 -2.98 -21.71
N SER A 59 43.22 -3.41 -20.85
CA SER A 59 43.33 -3.19 -19.41
C SER A 59 43.99 -1.85 -19.08
N GLY A 60 43.57 -1.18 -18.00
CA GLY A 60 44.30 -0.06 -17.43
C GLY A 60 43.94 0.18 -15.96
N SER A 61 44.81 -0.28 -15.06
CA SER A 61 44.85 0.15 -13.66
C SER A 61 45.56 1.50 -13.53
N THR A 62 45.18 2.34 -12.55
CA THR A 62 46.15 3.00 -11.64
C THR A 62 45.45 3.64 -10.45
N ASN A 63 46.21 3.65 -9.35
CA ASN A 63 45.89 3.99 -7.95
C ASN A 63 45.62 5.48 -7.69
N THR A 64 44.97 5.77 -6.55
CA THR A 64 45.41 6.65 -5.43
C THR A 64 44.24 6.75 -4.43
N GLU A 65 44.34 6.15 -3.23
CA GLU A 65 44.71 6.80 -1.95
C GLU A 65 43.96 8.10 -1.67
N ASP A 66 43.10 8.08 -0.63
CA ASP A 66 43.06 9.13 0.39
C ASP A 66 42.31 8.66 1.65
N ASN A 67 43.06 8.62 2.76
CA ASN A 67 42.61 8.42 4.13
C ASN A 67 41.97 9.70 4.67
N ILE A 68 40.76 9.61 5.23
CA ILE A 68 40.28 10.61 6.20
C ILE A 68 39.76 9.89 7.44
N HIS A 69 40.54 10.05 8.52
CA HIS A 69 40.23 9.69 9.88
C HIS A 69 39.32 10.77 10.48
N THR A 70 38.13 10.42 10.96
CA THR A 70 37.41 11.24 11.95
C THR A 70 36.91 10.37 13.09
N SER A 71 37.55 10.60 14.24
CA SER A 71 37.22 10.05 15.56
C SER A 71 35.86 10.57 16.02
N THR A 72 34.99 9.70 16.55
CA THR A 72 33.89 10.12 17.42
C THR A 72 33.66 9.10 18.54
N SER A 73 33.81 9.61 19.76
CA SER A 73 33.81 8.94 21.05
C SER A 73 32.54 8.13 21.31
N HIS A 74 32.69 6.89 21.77
CA HIS A 74 31.59 6.07 22.27
C HIS A 74 31.62 6.07 23.80
N ILE A 75 30.57 6.58 24.43
CA ILE A 75 30.36 6.47 25.88
C ILE A 75 29.77 5.08 26.15
N VAL A 76 30.53 4.27 26.87
CA VAL A 76 30.07 2.99 27.42
C VAL A 76 29.43 3.30 28.78
N VAL A 77 28.13 3.01 28.92
CA VAL A 77 27.46 3.01 30.23
C VAL A 77 27.34 1.57 30.69
N ASP A 78 28.06 1.26 31.75
CA ASP A 78 28.07 -0.03 32.45
C ASP A 78 26.84 -0.11 33.36
N LEU A 79 25.98 -1.12 33.15
CA LEU A 79 24.87 -1.43 34.05
C LEU A 79 25.24 -2.68 34.84
N SER A 80 25.83 -2.45 36.01
CA SER A 80 26.02 -3.50 37.00
C SER A 80 24.66 -3.89 37.58
N SER A 81 24.33 -5.17 37.43
CA SER A 81 23.16 -5.83 38.01
C SER A 81 23.59 -6.59 39.27
N GLY A 82 22.83 -6.43 40.34
CA GLY A 82 22.92 -7.18 41.59
C GLY A 82 21.87 -6.62 42.56
N CYS A 83 21.14 -7.37 43.37
CA CYS A 83 21.08 -8.80 43.65
C CYS A 83 19.66 -9.13 44.14
N ALA A 84 19.35 -10.42 44.14
CA ALA A 84 18.07 -11.01 44.53
C ALA A 84 17.89 -11.16 46.07
N GLU A 85 16.61 -11.39 46.43
CA GLU A 85 16.06 -12.27 47.49
C GLU A 85 15.98 -11.84 48.99
N ASP A 86 14.72 -11.71 49.43
CA ASP A 86 14.02 -12.33 50.58
C ASP A 86 14.62 -12.39 52.00
N ALA A 87 13.89 -11.79 52.97
CA ALA A 87 13.51 -12.44 54.24
C ALA A 87 12.47 -11.61 55.06
N LYS A 88 11.38 -12.28 55.47
CA LYS A 88 10.43 -11.84 56.53
C LYS A 88 10.99 -12.17 57.92
N THR A 89 10.72 -11.37 58.95
CA THR A 89 10.41 -11.82 60.34
C THR A 89 9.73 -10.70 61.15
N THR A 90 8.77 -11.10 61.99
CA THR A 90 7.84 -10.31 62.83
C THR A 90 8.31 -10.10 64.28
N ASN A 91 7.75 -9.07 64.95
CA ASN A 91 7.35 -8.93 66.38
C ASN A 91 8.05 -7.89 67.32
N ALA A 92 7.26 -6.86 67.66
CA ALA A 92 6.81 -6.38 68.99
C ALA A 92 7.76 -5.87 70.12
N LYS A 93 7.41 -4.64 70.57
CA LYS A 93 7.51 -4.01 71.92
C LYS A 93 8.87 -3.43 72.41
N GLY A 94 8.89 -2.10 72.55
CA GLY A 94 9.23 -1.46 73.85
C GLY A 94 10.36 -0.42 73.88
N LYS A 95 9.95 0.85 73.91
CA LYS A 95 10.50 2.00 74.67
C LYS A 95 11.73 2.80 74.19
N GLU A 96 11.50 4.12 74.31
CA GLU A 96 12.38 5.28 74.54
C GLU A 96 12.98 6.03 73.33
N GLN A 97 12.39 7.22 73.12
CA GLN A 97 12.88 8.35 72.32
C GLN A 97 14.06 9.03 73.00
N PRO A 98 14.91 9.69 72.20
CA PRO A 98 15.30 11.07 72.47
C PRO A 98 14.70 11.98 71.39
N VAL A 99 13.99 13.01 71.86
CA VAL A 99 13.53 14.15 71.06
C VAL A 99 14.77 14.88 70.54
N ILE A 100 14.90 14.99 69.22
CA ILE A 100 15.76 15.98 68.58
C ILE A 100 14.82 16.91 67.84
N ASP A 101 14.58 18.07 68.45
CA ASP A 101 13.98 19.21 67.78
C ASP A 101 14.92 19.68 66.68
N ILE A 102 14.49 19.56 65.43
CA ILE A 102 15.04 20.33 64.33
C ILE A 102 13.88 21.10 63.73
N ASP A 103 13.73 22.32 64.22
CA ASP A 103 13.06 23.40 63.52
C ASP A 103 13.89 23.75 62.28
N CYS A 104 13.36 23.46 61.09
CA CYS A 104 13.91 24.01 59.85
C CYS A 104 12.84 24.05 58.76
N GLY A 105 12.10 25.16 58.74
CA GLY A 105 11.63 25.83 57.53
C GLY A 105 10.58 25.11 56.69
N ASN A 106 9.38 25.67 56.66
CA ASN A 106 8.44 25.45 55.56
C ASN A 106 9.09 25.92 54.24
N GLN A 107 9.66 24.99 53.49
CA GLN A 107 9.86 25.15 52.06
C GLN A 107 9.03 24.09 51.37
N GLU A 108 7.82 24.50 51.00
CA GLU A 108 6.95 23.78 50.09
C GLU A 108 7.68 23.67 48.75
N LEU A 109 8.40 22.56 48.57
CA LEU A 109 9.04 22.19 47.31
C LEU A 109 7.94 21.90 46.30
N ILE A 110 7.55 22.92 45.53
CA ILE A 110 6.75 22.74 44.33
C ILE A 110 7.63 21.96 43.34
N PRO A 111 7.28 20.73 42.93
CA PRO A 111 8.02 20.06 41.88
C PRO A 111 7.85 20.87 40.60
N GLU A 112 8.93 21.45 40.10
CA GLU A 112 8.97 22.07 38.79
C GLU A 112 8.82 20.97 37.74
N VAL A 113 7.58 20.74 37.30
CA VAL A 113 7.28 19.86 36.18
C VAL A 113 7.78 20.56 34.91
N VAL A 114 9.02 20.26 34.55
CA VAL A 114 9.56 20.62 33.24
C VAL A 114 8.84 19.75 32.21
N PHE A 115 7.83 20.33 31.56
CA PHE A 115 7.27 19.72 30.35
C PHE A 115 8.35 19.81 29.28
N GLU A 116 9.04 18.69 29.02
CA GLU A 116 9.77 18.55 27.77
C GLU A 116 8.76 18.75 26.64
N GLU A 117 8.93 19.84 25.92
CA GLU A 117 8.16 20.15 24.73
C GLU A 117 8.36 18.96 23.78
N ILE A 118 7.33 18.11 23.64
CA ILE A 118 7.34 17.07 22.63
C ILE A 118 7.31 17.82 21.31
N VAL A 119 8.50 18.07 20.75
CA VAL A 119 8.67 18.57 19.40
C VAL A 119 8.11 17.49 18.49
N THR A 120 6.80 17.54 18.23
CA THR A 120 6.21 16.74 17.17
C THR A 120 6.91 17.22 15.89
N PRO A 121 7.69 16.37 15.21
CA PRO A 121 8.31 16.80 13.96
C PRO A 121 7.15 17.23 13.07
N LEU A 122 7.21 18.44 12.52
CA LEU A 122 6.29 18.88 11.47
C LEU A 122 6.28 17.78 10.41
N ILE A 123 5.23 16.95 10.39
CA ILE A 123 5.14 15.83 9.44
C ILE A 123 4.93 16.48 8.08
N SER A 124 6.03 16.69 7.37
CA SER A 124 6.03 17.20 6.01
C SER A 124 5.16 16.27 5.16
N VAL A 125 4.10 16.84 4.57
CA VAL A 125 3.24 16.11 3.66
C VAL A 125 4.05 15.73 2.42
N ARG A 126 4.30 14.44 2.26
CA ARG A 126 5.02 13.88 1.10
C ARG A 126 4.06 13.71 -0.06
N ARG A 127 4.58 13.79 -1.29
CA ARG A 127 3.78 13.79 -2.51
C ARG A 127 4.44 13.01 -3.63
N ILE A 128 3.64 12.25 -4.37
CA ILE A 128 4.02 11.62 -5.64
C ILE A 128 2.89 11.80 -6.65
N GLY A 129 3.18 12.48 -7.76
CA GLY A 129 2.15 12.86 -8.72
C GLY A 129 1.01 13.68 -8.06
N PRO A 130 -0.25 13.27 -8.20
CA PRO A 130 -1.40 13.92 -7.56
C PRO A 130 -1.70 13.41 -6.14
N TYR A 131 -0.91 12.47 -5.60
CA TYR A 131 -1.19 11.79 -4.34
C TYR A 131 -0.31 12.30 -3.21
N THR A 132 -0.88 12.46 -2.02
CA THR A 132 -0.14 12.93 -0.83
C THR A 132 -0.31 12.00 0.36
N SER A 133 0.65 12.03 1.28
CA SER A 133 0.60 11.25 2.53
C SER A 133 -0.51 11.70 3.50
N ALA A 134 -1.19 12.81 3.22
CA ALA A 134 -2.32 13.30 4.00
C ALA A 134 -3.68 12.77 3.51
N GLN A 135 -3.73 12.14 2.33
CA GLN A 135 -4.95 11.59 1.75
C GLN A 135 -5.18 10.16 2.21
N ARG A 136 -6.41 9.77 2.53
CA ARG A 136 -6.82 8.37 2.64
C ARG A 136 -7.03 7.78 1.25
N ILE A 137 -6.21 6.80 0.86
CA ILE A 137 -6.13 6.27 -0.50
C ILE A 137 -6.54 4.80 -0.53
N LEU A 138 -7.52 4.48 -1.38
CA LEU A 138 -7.89 3.12 -1.76
C LEU A 138 -7.35 2.82 -3.16
N LEU A 139 -6.60 1.73 -3.31
CA LEU A 139 -6.19 1.20 -4.61
C LEU A 139 -6.91 -0.12 -4.84
N VAL A 140 -7.52 -0.27 -6.01
CA VAL A 140 -8.30 -1.45 -6.36
C VAL A 140 -7.83 -2.10 -7.64
N GLY A 141 -7.98 -3.43 -7.70
CA GLY A 141 -7.55 -4.23 -8.84
C GLY A 141 -6.03 -4.24 -9.01
N GLU A 142 -5.27 -4.15 -7.91
CA GLU A 142 -3.82 -4.30 -7.94
C GLU A 142 -3.47 -5.72 -8.40
N GLY A 143 -2.53 -5.80 -9.35
CA GLY A 143 -1.90 -7.06 -9.77
C GLY A 143 -0.81 -7.45 -8.79
N ASP A 144 0.43 -7.11 -9.12
CA ASP A 144 1.61 -7.38 -8.28
C ASP A 144 1.81 -6.35 -7.15
N PHE A 145 0.90 -5.37 -6.99
CA PHE A 145 0.94 -4.28 -5.99
C PHE A 145 2.08 -3.25 -6.18
N SER A 146 2.79 -3.26 -7.31
CA SER A 146 3.94 -2.37 -7.54
C SER A 146 3.57 -0.89 -7.56
N PHE A 147 2.35 -0.52 -7.98
CA PHE A 147 1.91 0.88 -7.94
C PHE A 147 1.71 1.36 -6.51
N SER A 148 0.96 0.60 -5.71
CA SER A 148 0.75 0.89 -4.29
C SER A 148 2.08 0.98 -3.53
N ALA A 149 3.01 0.05 -3.78
CA ALA A 149 4.33 0.06 -3.16
C ALA A 149 5.12 1.33 -3.52
N SER A 150 5.06 1.76 -4.79
CA SER A 150 5.68 3.03 -5.25
C SER A 150 5.15 4.24 -4.46
N LEU A 151 3.85 4.30 -4.21
CA LEU A 151 3.24 5.38 -3.40
C LEU A 151 3.72 5.30 -1.94
N ALA A 152 3.70 4.10 -1.35
CA ALA A 152 4.10 3.90 0.04
C ALA A 152 5.56 4.30 0.29
N VAL A 153 6.47 3.90 -0.60
CA VAL A 153 7.88 4.30 -0.54
C VAL A 153 8.03 5.82 -0.62
N ALA A 154 7.29 6.47 -1.53
CA ALA A 154 7.32 7.93 -1.66
C ALA A 154 6.76 8.67 -0.43
N PHE A 155 5.82 8.06 0.31
CA PHE A 155 5.28 8.58 1.57
C PHE A 155 6.22 8.35 2.76
N GLY A 156 7.33 7.62 2.58
CA GLY A 156 8.41 7.53 3.56
C GLY A 156 8.17 6.46 4.61
N ALA A 157 8.40 6.81 5.89
CA ALA A 157 8.44 5.82 6.99
C ALA A 157 7.08 5.18 7.30
N SER A 158 5.98 5.86 6.98
CA SER A 158 4.62 5.35 7.17
C SER A 158 3.74 5.72 5.99
N ALA A 159 2.93 4.76 5.57
CA ALA A 159 1.91 4.86 4.54
C ALA A 159 0.59 4.22 5.04
N ALA A 160 0.29 4.34 6.33
CA ALA A 160 -0.93 3.81 6.95
C ALA A 160 -2.24 4.35 6.34
N ASN A 161 -2.14 5.44 5.58
CA ASN A 161 -3.22 6.03 4.79
C ASN A 161 -3.54 5.26 3.50
N ILE A 162 -2.76 4.23 3.14
CA ILE A 162 -2.96 3.38 1.96
C ILE A 162 -3.69 2.09 2.33
N THR A 163 -4.77 1.80 1.60
CA THR A 163 -5.39 0.48 1.51
C THR A 163 -5.30 -0.03 0.07
N ALA A 164 -4.50 -1.07 -0.16
CA ALA A 164 -4.30 -1.67 -1.48
C ALA A 164 -5.05 -2.99 -1.58
N THR A 165 -5.76 -3.21 -2.69
CA THR A 165 -6.68 -4.34 -2.83
C THR A 165 -6.58 -5.03 -4.17
N SER A 166 -6.69 -6.36 -4.17
CA SER A 166 -6.73 -7.20 -5.37
C SER A 166 -8.00 -8.04 -5.44
N LEU A 167 -8.47 -8.33 -6.66
CA LEU A 167 -9.52 -9.33 -6.88
C LEU A 167 -8.99 -10.75 -6.66
N ASN A 168 -7.76 -11.01 -7.12
CA ASN A 168 -7.12 -12.32 -6.97
C ASN A 168 -6.82 -12.64 -5.50
N THR A 169 -6.84 -13.93 -5.17
CA THR A 169 -6.44 -14.43 -3.85
C THR A 169 -4.94 -14.31 -3.66
N LYS A 170 -4.48 -14.24 -2.40
CA LYS A 170 -3.06 -14.23 -2.06
C LYS A 170 -2.29 -15.41 -2.68
N LYS A 171 -2.87 -16.61 -2.63
CA LYS A 171 -2.28 -17.84 -3.19
C LYS A 171 -2.07 -17.71 -4.71
N TYR A 172 -3.05 -17.17 -5.42
CA TYR A 172 -2.90 -16.91 -6.86
C TYR A 172 -1.79 -15.91 -7.12
N LEU A 173 -1.71 -14.81 -6.36
CA LEU A 173 -0.72 -13.78 -6.57
C LEU A 173 0.72 -14.28 -6.34
N ILE A 174 0.96 -15.05 -5.28
CA ILE A 174 2.27 -15.68 -5.01
C ILE A 174 2.72 -16.56 -6.17
N LYS A 175 1.77 -17.28 -6.80
CA LYS A 175 2.07 -18.21 -7.89
C LYS A 175 2.35 -17.49 -9.22
N ASN A 176 1.68 -16.38 -9.49
CA ASN A 176 1.64 -15.78 -10.83
C ASN A 176 2.35 -14.43 -10.95
N TYR A 177 2.81 -13.82 -9.85
CA TYR A 177 3.51 -12.53 -9.90
C TYR A 177 4.77 -12.57 -9.05
N GLY A 178 5.94 -12.61 -9.69
CA GLY A 178 7.23 -12.78 -9.00
C GLY A 178 7.53 -11.69 -7.99
N GLN A 179 7.12 -10.45 -8.28
CA GLN A 179 7.36 -9.28 -7.42
C GLN A 179 6.31 -9.08 -6.32
N PHE A 180 5.22 -9.85 -6.32
CA PHE A 180 4.11 -9.67 -5.38
C PHE A 180 4.56 -9.71 -3.92
N VAL A 181 5.40 -10.70 -3.55
CA VAL A 181 5.84 -10.87 -2.16
C VAL A 181 6.64 -9.66 -1.67
N THR A 182 7.55 -9.16 -2.50
CA THR A 182 8.39 -8.00 -2.21
C THR A 182 7.55 -6.72 -2.10
N ASN A 183 6.67 -6.46 -3.08
CA ASN A 183 5.82 -5.28 -3.08
C ASN A 183 4.84 -5.29 -1.88
N LYS A 184 4.29 -6.45 -1.54
CA LYS A 184 3.45 -6.61 -0.35
C LYS A 184 4.24 -6.34 0.94
N ALA A 185 5.47 -6.82 1.05
CA ALA A 185 6.32 -6.55 2.21
C ALA A 185 6.62 -5.05 2.35
N GLU A 186 6.90 -4.33 1.25
CA GLU A 186 7.06 -2.87 1.27
C GLU A 186 5.82 -2.13 1.78
N LEU A 187 4.63 -2.60 1.42
CA LEU A 187 3.38 -2.04 1.91
C LEU A 187 3.19 -2.26 3.42
N GLU A 188 3.34 -3.51 3.88
CA GLU A 188 3.09 -3.89 5.27
C GLU A 188 4.13 -3.29 6.24
N THR A 189 5.40 -3.26 5.85
CA THR A 189 6.46 -2.63 6.66
C THR A 189 6.24 -1.13 6.85
N ARG A 190 5.51 -0.49 5.92
CA ARG A 190 5.08 0.92 6.00
C ARG A 190 3.67 1.07 6.54
N CYS A 191 3.16 0.09 7.29
CA CYS A 191 1.83 0.13 7.90
C CYS A 191 0.64 0.22 6.93
N SER A 192 0.83 -0.03 5.62
CA SER A 192 -0.29 -0.02 4.67
C SER A 192 -1.19 -1.26 4.87
N THR A 193 -2.48 -1.12 4.57
CA THR A 193 -3.41 -2.26 4.61
C THR A 193 -3.45 -2.96 3.26
N VAL A 194 -3.30 -4.28 3.24
CA VAL A 194 -3.39 -5.10 2.02
C VAL A 194 -4.55 -6.09 2.14
N LEU A 195 -5.51 -6.02 1.22
CA LEU A 195 -6.67 -6.92 1.17
C LEU A 195 -6.72 -7.69 -0.16
N HIS A 196 -7.26 -8.90 -0.12
CA HIS A 196 -7.41 -9.78 -1.28
C HIS A 196 -8.87 -10.21 -1.43
N GLY A 197 -9.26 -10.65 -2.62
CA GLY A 197 -10.65 -11.06 -2.90
C GLY A 197 -11.63 -9.89 -3.00
N VAL A 198 -11.15 -8.66 -3.19
CA VAL A 198 -12.00 -7.47 -3.26
C VAL A 198 -12.55 -7.32 -4.68
N ASP A 199 -13.84 -7.61 -4.83
CA ASP A 199 -14.61 -7.36 -6.06
C ASP A 199 -15.07 -5.89 -6.10
N VAL A 200 -14.49 -5.12 -7.03
CA VAL A 200 -14.80 -3.70 -7.23
C VAL A 200 -16.26 -3.42 -7.58
N THR A 201 -17.00 -4.43 -8.07
CA THR A 201 -18.43 -4.31 -8.35
C THR A 201 -19.30 -4.42 -7.09
N LYS A 202 -18.69 -4.85 -5.97
CA LYS A 202 -19.36 -5.10 -4.69
C LYS A 202 -18.66 -4.42 -3.50
N MET A 203 -17.60 -3.64 -3.74
CA MET A 203 -16.72 -3.14 -2.68
C MET A 203 -17.41 -2.21 -1.67
N LEU A 204 -18.52 -1.55 -2.05
CA LEU A 204 -19.35 -0.78 -1.12
C LEU A 204 -19.98 -1.65 -0.01
N ARG A 205 -20.17 -2.96 -0.28
CA ARG A 205 -20.71 -3.92 0.69
C ARG A 205 -19.62 -4.75 1.38
N HIS A 206 -18.35 -4.49 1.07
CA HIS A 206 -17.25 -5.23 1.68
C HIS A 206 -17.19 -4.89 3.18
N PRO A 207 -17.08 -5.88 4.09
CA PRO A 207 -17.23 -5.68 5.53
C PRO A 207 -16.24 -4.67 6.12
N VAL A 208 -15.04 -4.58 5.54
CA VAL A 208 -14.01 -3.63 5.96
C VAL A 208 -14.11 -2.29 5.24
N LEU A 209 -14.44 -2.28 3.94
CA LEU A 209 -14.31 -1.08 3.12
C LEU A 209 -15.61 -0.27 3.06
N GLY A 210 -16.75 -0.92 3.18
CA GLY A 210 -18.07 -0.32 2.96
C GLY A 210 -18.44 0.80 3.93
N SER A 211 -17.76 0.86 5.09
CA SER A 211 -17.91 1.93 6.09
C SER A 211 -16.87 3.04 5.96
N MET A 212 -15.95 2.95 4.98
CA MET A 212 -14.85 3.90 4.80
C MET A 212 -15.15 4.92 3.69
N VAL A 213 -14.57 6.11 3.83
CA VAL A 213 -14.67 7.25 2.90
C VAL A 213 -13.29 7.72 2.46
N PHE A 214 -12.94 7.58 1.20
CA PHE A 214 -11.59 7.84 0.72
C PHE A 214 -11.48 9.24 0.10
N ASP A 215 -10.30 9.84 0.23
CA ASP A 215 -9.95 11.05 -0.52
C ASP A 215 -9.63 10.68 -1.96
N ARG A 216 -9.01 9.52 -2.18
CA ARG A 216 -8.64 9.00 -3.50
C ARG A 216 -9.00 7.52 -3.62
N ILE A 217 -9.74 7.17 -4.65
CA ILE A 217 -9.96 5.77 -5.06
C ILE A 217 -9.34 5.58 -6.44
N ILE A 218 -8.40 4.66 -6.59
CA ILE A 218 -7.56 4.50 -7.79
C ILE A 218 -7.80 3.12 -8.40
N PHE A 219 -8.15 3.09 -9.68
CA PHE A 219 -8.24 1.86 -10.48
C PHE A 219 -7.42 1.99 -11.76
N ASN A 220 -6.21 1.44 -11.73
CA ASN A 220 -5.29 1.49 -12.86
C ASN A 220 -5.56 0.34 -13.83
N PHE A 221 -5.66 0.66 -15.13
CA PHE A 221 -5.82 -0.29 -16.23
C PHE A 221 -6.92 -1.34 -15.99
N PRO A 222 -8.16 -0.91 -15.66
CA PRO A 222 -9.23 -1.84 -15.37
C PRO A 222 -9.49 -2.76 -16.55
N HIS A 223 -9.56 -4.06 -16.30
CA HIS A 223 -9.80 -5.06 -17.33
C HIS A 223 -10.86 -6.05 -16.87
N ALA A 224 -11.91 -6.25 -17.69
CA ALA A 224 -12.90 -7.28 -17.44
C ALA A 224 -12.24 -8.64 -17.71
N LEU A 225 -12.10 -9.45 -16.66
CA LEU A 225 -11.42 -10.73 -16.74
C LEU A 225 -12.19 -11.69 -17.67
N ASN A 226 -11.60 -11.99 -18.81
CA ASN A 226 -11.75 -13.27 -19.49
C ASN A 226 -10.43 -13.58 -20.19
N CYS A 227 -9.61 -14.44 -19.57
CA CYS A 227 -8.29 -14.84 -20.08
C CYS A 227 -8.35 -15.55 -21.44
N VAL A 228 -9.55 -15.83 -21.98
CA VAL A 228 -9.74 -16.66 -23.16
C VAL A 228 -10.16 -15.89 -24.42
N ALA A 229 -11.00 -14.83 -24.37
CA ALA A 229 -11.39 -14.14 -25.61
C ALA A 229 -12.31 -12.90 -25.38
N THR A 230 -11.80 -11.75 -24.94
CA THR A 230 -12.63 -10.51 -25.00
C THR A 230 -11.88 -9.21 -25.31
N TYR A 231 -10.71 -9.24 -25.97
CA TYR A 231 -10.08 -7.98 -26.43
C TYR A 231 -10.93 -7.20 -27.45
N THR A 232 -11.93 -7.85 -28.05
CA THR A 232 -12.70 -7.31 -29.17
C THR A 232 -14.05 -6.71 -28.79
N LYS A 233 -14.50 -6.80 -27.53
CA LYS A 233 -15.83 -6.32 -27.12
C LYS A 233 -15.72 -5.24 -26.05
N PRO A 234 -16.16 -4.00 -26.29
CA PRO A 234 -16.10 -2.93 -25.30
C PRO A 234 -17.06 -3.15 -24.11
N LEU A 235 -18.19 -3.85 -24.32
CA LEU A 235 -19.28 -3.96 -23.35
C LEU A 235 -18.88 -4.52 -21.97
N PRO A 236 -18.08 -5.61 -21.85
CA PRO A 236 -17.64 -6.09 -20.53
C PRO A 236 -16.79 -5.07 -19.77
N HIS A 237 -15.90 -4.35 -20.47
CA HIS A 237 -15.06 -3.31 -19.87
C HIS A 237 -15.88 -2.11 -19.42
N GLN A 238 -16.81 -1.65 -20.26
CA GLN A 238 -17.74 -0.58 -19.91
C GLN A 238 -18.59 -0.96 -18.68
N LYS A 239 -19.09 -2.21 -18.62
CA LYS A 239 -19.83 -2.72 -17.47
C LYS A 239 -18.99 -2.71 -16.20
N LEU A 240 -17.75 -3.21 -16.25
CA LEU A 240 -16.83 -3.21 -15.11
C LEU A 240 -16.61 -1.77 -14.58
N ILE A 241 -16.29 -0.84 -15.48
CA ILE A 241 -16.03 0.56 -15.14
C ILE A 241 -17.27 1.22 -14.55
N ARG A 242 -18.46 0.93 -15.12
CA ARG A 242 -19.74 1.42 -14.62
C ARG A 242 -20.01 0.95 -13.18
N GLU A 243 -19.89 -0.34 -12.91
CA GLU A 243 -20.15 -0.89 -11.57
C GLU A 243 -19.12 -0.42 -10.54
N PHE A 244 -17.85 -0.31 -10.93
CA PHE A 244 -16.82 0.30 -10.09
C PHE A 244 -17.18 1.75 -9.73
N LEU A 245 -17.53 2.58 -10.72
CA LEU A 245 -17.86 3.99 -10.48
C LEU A 245 -19.10 4.16 -9.59
N LEU A 246 -20.11 3.28 -9.73
CA LEU A 246 -21.29 3.28 -8.84
C LEU A 246 -20.91 3.02 -7.38
N ASN A 247 -20.02 2.06 -7.12
CA ASN A 247 -19.55 1.79 -5.75
C ASN A 247 -18.64 2.93 -5.25
N ALA A 248 -17.65 3.33 -6.04
CA ALA A 248 -16.63 4.30 -5.65
C ALA A 248 -17.22 5.69 -5.38
N LYS A 249 -18.27 6.12 -6.10
CA LYS A 249 -18.97 7.38 -5.89
C LYS A 249 -19.54 7.52 -4.47
N GLU A 250 -20.04 6.44 -3.91
CA GLU A 250 -20.60 6.41 -2.55
C GLU A 250 -19.51 6.33 -1.47
N MET A 251 -18.28 5.97 -1.86
CA MET A 251 -17.13 5.81 -0.97
C MET A 251 -16.19 7.02 -0.97
N ILE A 252 -16.56 8.15 -1.59
CA ILE A 252 -15.79 9.40 -1.54
C ILE A 252 -16.59 10.53 -0.87
N GLY A 253 -15.89 11.38 -0.12
CA GLY A 253 -16.46 12.56 0.53
C GLY A 253 -16.56 13.77 -0.40
N GLU A 254 -16.83 14.94 0.19
CA GLU A 254 -16.63 16.21 -0.51
C GLU A 254 -15.14 16.41 -0.82
N GLY A 255 -14.81 16.86 -2.04
CA GLY A 255 -13.42 17.00 -2.50
C GLY A 255 -12.68 15.69 -2.79
N GLY A 256 -13.30 14.52 -2.55
CA GLY A 256 -12.75 13.23 -2.91
C GLY A 256 -12.75 13.00 -4.43
N GLU A 257 -11.77 12.24 -4.92
CA GLU A 257 -11.60 11.94 -6.35
C GLU A 257 -11.52 10.44 -6.62
N ILE A 258 -12.10 10.02 -7.73
CA ILE A 258 -11.95 8.66 -8.30
C ILE A 258 -11.07 8.77 -9.53
N HIS A 259 -9.98 8.02 -9.55
CA HIS A 259 -8.99 8.03 -10.62
C HIS A 259 -9.04 6.71 -11.38
N ILE A 260 -9.28 6.78 -12.68
CA ILE A 260 -9.17 5.64 -13.58
C ILE A 260 -8.06 5.91 -14.58
N THR A 261 -7.07 5.03 -14.65
CA THR A 261 -6.02 5.12 -15.68
C THR A 261 -6.29 4.09 -16.77
N SER A 262 -6.26 4.49 -18.04
CA SER A 262 -6.43 3.57 -19.18
C SER A 262 -5.59 4.02 -20.37
N LYS A 263 -5.32 3.08 -21.31
CA LYS A 263 -4.69 3.42 -22.59
C LYS A 263 -5.57 4.41 -23.34
N SER A 264 -4.93 5.34 -24.02
CA SER A 264 -5.59 6.44 -24.72
C SER A 264 -5.49 6.29 -26.24
N ASN A 265 -5.45 5.05 -26.73
CA ASN A 265 -5.36 4.70 -28.14
C ASN A 265 -6.10 3.39 -28.43
N GLY A 266 -6.36 3.12 -29.71
CA GLY A 266 -6.97 1.88 -30.18
C GLY A 266 -8.32 1.58 -29.54
N VAL A 267 -8.58 0.29 -29.30
CA VAL A 267 -9.86 -0.24 -28.76
C VAL A 267 -10.22 0.30 -27.37
N TYR A 268 -9.25 0.84 -26.62
CA TYR A 268 -9.49 1.41 -25.29
C TYR A 268 -10.28 2.72 -25.33
N LEU A 269 -10.26 3.43 -26.47
CA LEU A 269 -11.07 4.64 -26.67
C LEU A 269 -12.57 4.31 -26.71
N GLU A 270 -12.94 3.11 -27.17
CA GLU A 270 -14.34 2.65 -27.24
C GLU A 270 -14.96 2.43 -25.86
N TRP A 271 -14.15 2.36 -24.79
CA TRP A 271 -14.67 2.23 -23.44
C TRP A 271 -15.37 3.51 -22.97
N ASP A 272 -15.06 4.66 -23.59
CA ASP A 272 -15.65 5.97 -23.30
C ASP A 272 -15.88 6.23 -21.80
N ILE A 273 -14.79 6.13 -21.03
CA ILE A 273 -14.76 6.35 -19.58
C ILE A 273 -15.44 7.68 -19.17
N PRO A 274 -15.22 8.82 -19.87
CA PRO A 274 -15.94 10.05 -19.61
C PRO A 274 -17.47 9.92 -19.72
N LYS A 275 -17.98 9.26 -20.77
CA LYS A 275 -19.41 9.07 -20.96
C LYS A 275 -20.02 8.22 -19.86
N ILE A 276 -19.35 7.14 -19.43
CA ILE A 276 -19.82 6.30 -18.32
C ILE A 276 -19.95 7.14 -17.04
N GLY A 277 -18.93 7.93 -16.70
CA GLY A 277 -18.97 8.82 -15.54
C GLY A 277 -20.13 9.83 -15.62
N SER A 278 -20.34 10.44 -16.79
CA SER A 278 -21.45 11.36 -17.02
C SER A 278 -22.82 10.70 -16.79
N VAL A 279 -23.03 9.47 -17.28
CA VAL A 279 -24.29 8.72 -17.10
C VAL A 279 -24.56 8.38 -15.63
N ILE A 280 -23.51 8.12 -14.84
CA ILE A 280 -23.62 7.84 -13.40
C ILE A 280 -23.84 9.12 -12.56
N GLY A 281 -23.73 10.29 -13.18
CA GLY A 281 -23.83 11.58 -12.50
C GLY A 281 -22.61 11.84 -11.61
N ILE A 282 -21.41 11.47 -12.09
CA ILE A 282 -20.15 11.91 -11.49
C ILE A 282 -19.39 12.80 -12.49
N LYS A 283 -18.83 13.92 -12.01
CA LYS A 283 -18.22 14.93 -12.87
C LYS A 283 -16.79 14.53 -13.21
N LEU A 284 -16.45 14.52 -14.49
CA LEU A 284 -15.05 14.50 -14.92
C LEU A 284 -14.41 15.85 -14.59
N ILE A 285 -13.49 15.86 -13.62
CA ILE A 285 -12.76 17.05 -13.19
C ILE A 285 -11.59 17.32 -14.12
N GLN A 286 -10.84 16.27 -14.46
CA GLN A 286 -9.60 16.41 -15.21
C GLN A 286 -9.27 15.14 -16.00
N GLN A 287 -8.62 15.31 -17.16
CA GLN A 287 -7.89 14.24 -17.84
C GLN A 287 -6.41 14.63 -17.89
N VAL A 288 -5.53 13.76 -17.39
CA VAL A 288 -4.08 14.01 -17.37
C VAL A 288 -3.33 12.88 -18.04
N LYS A 289 -2.25 13.22 -18.77
CA LYS A 289 -1.35 12.20 -19.33
C LYS A 289 -0.73 11.38 -18.19
N PHE A 290 -0.89 10.06 -18.27
CA PHE A 290 -0.21 9.14 -17.36
C PHE A 290 1.23 8.94 -17.84
N LYS A 291 2.19 8.97 -16.91
CA LYS A 291 3.60 8.71 -17.19
C LYS A 291 4.09 7.69 -16.17
N ARG A 292 4.34 6.45 -16.60
CA ARG A 292 4.87 5.36 -15.73
C ARG A 292 6.11 5.81 -14.96
N SER A 293 7.01 6.55 -15.62
CA SER A 293 8.25 7.05 -15.04
C SER A 293 8.09 7.97 -13.82
N LYS A 294 6.88 8.48 -13.54
CA LYS A 294 6.59 9.22 -12.31
C LYS A 294 6.44 8.35 -11.07
N TYR A 295 6.39 7.03 -11.23
CA TYR A 295 6.16 6.05 -10.18
C TYR A 295 7.31 5.03 -10.18
N PRO A 296 8.43 5.32 -9.50
CA PRO A 296 9.57 4.40 -9.41
C PRO A 296 9.14 3.04 -8.85
N GLY A 297 9.61 1.96 -9.45
CA GLY A 297 9.22 0.59 -9.07
C GLY A 297 7.89 0.11 -9.66
N TYR A 298 7.05 1.00 -10.23
CA TYR A 298 5.80 0.57 -10.86
C TYR A 298 6.05 -0.22 -12.15
N SER A 299 5.62 -1.48 -12.15
CA SER A 299 5.60 -2.39 -13.29
C SER A 299 4.15 -2.89 -13.51
N PRO A 300 3.39 -2.25 -14.43
CA PRO A 300 2.06 -2.72 -14.76
C PRO A 300 2.14 -4.11 -15.41
N LYS A 301 1.29 -5.04 -14.95
CA LYS A 301 1.22 -6.42 -15.44
C LYS A 301 -0.10 -6.71 -16.14
N TYR A 302 -0.13 -7.74 -16.97
CA TYR A 302 -1.38 -8.29 -17.46
C TYR A 302 -2.19 -8.96 -16.33
N ALA A 303 -3.52 -9.00 -16.47
CA ALA A 303 -4.39 -9.49 -15.41
C ALA A 303 -4.28 -11.01 -15.15
N CYS A 304 -3.67 -11.76 -16.07
CA CYS A 304 -3.55 -13.22 -16.04
C CYS A 304 -2.13 -13.71 -16.32
N ASP A 305 -1.15 -12.82 -16.36
CA ASP A 305 0.24 -13.11 -16.70
C ASP A 305 1.17 -12.11 -15.99
N ASP A 306 2.40 -12.53 -15.67
CA ASP A 306 3.44 -11.67 -15.09
C ASP A 306 4.18 -10.84 -16.16
N GLU A 307 3.75 -10.96 -17.42
CA GLU A 307 4.28 -10.17 -18.52
C GLU A 307 4.01 -8.67 -18.32
N ASP A 308 5.00 -7.87 -18.71
CA ASP A 308 4.92 -6.41 -18.63
C ASP A 308 3.84 -5.89 -19.60
N PHE A 309 2.90 -5.12 -19.06
CA PHE A 309 1.89 -4.44 -19.84
C PHE A 309 2.43 -3.09 -20.34
N ASP A 310 2.50 -2.92 -21.67
CA ASP A 310 2.79 -1.60 -22.23
C ASP A 310 1.64 -0.62 -21.94
N CYS A 311 1.86 0.20 -20.92
CA CYS A 311 0.93 1.20 -20.45
C CYS A 311 0.98 2.52 -21.23
N ASN A 312 1.67 2.62 -22.37
CA ASN A 312 1.72 3.87 -23.16
C ASN A 312 1.00 3.74 -24.51
N PRO A 313 0.44 4.85 -25.04
CA PRO A 313 0.08 6.07 -24.33
C PRO A 313 -1.14 5.85 -23.42
N SER A 314 -1.17 6.52 -22.26
CA SER A 314 -2.30 6.43 -21.32
C SER A 314 -2.68 7.76 -20.70
N LYS A 315 -3.93 7.83 -20.24
CA LYS A 315 -4.50 8.96 -19.51
C LYS A 315 -5.09 8.49 -18.18
N THR A 316 -5.06 9.38 -17.20
CA THR A 316 -5.83 9.24 -15.95
C THR A 316 -7.01 10.20 -16.00
N TYR A 317 -8.20 9.64 -15.86
CA TYR A 317 -9.47 10.33 -15.75
C TYR A 317 -9.77 10.51 -14.27
N LYS A 318 -9.94 11.76 -13.83
CA LYS A 318 -10.27 12.10 -12.44
C LYS A 318 -11.71 12.55 -12.36
N PHE A 319 -12.48 11.87 -11.54
CA PHE A 319 -13.89 12.15 -11.31
C PHE A 319 -14.11 12.63 -9.88
N GLY A 320 -15.11 13.47 -9.65
CA GLY A 320 -15.57 13.82 -8.30
C GLY A 320 -17.05 14.13 -8.28
N LYS A 321 -17.61 14.27 -7.07
CA LYS A 321 -19.05 14.54 -6.90
C LYS A 321 -19.44 15.85 -7.57
N VAL A 322 -20.67 15.90 -8.08
CA VAL A 322 -21.26 17.13 -8.61
C VAL A 322 -21.62 18.00 -7.41
N THR A 323 -20.83 19.03 -7.12
CA THR A 323 -21.23 20.07 -6.16
C THR A 323 -22.30 20.93 -6.83
N LEU A 324 -23.53 20.82 -6.38
CA LEU A 324 -24.54 21.84 -6.65
C LEU A 324 -24.17 23.04 -5.78
N PHE A 325 -23.72 24.14 -6.38
CA PHE A 325 -23.59 25.40 -5.64
C PHE A 325 -24.98 25.71 -5.04
N ARG A 326 -25.05 25.74 -3.71
CA ARG A 326 -26.21 26.25 -2.96
C ARG A 326 -26.05 27.75 -2.76
#